data_AF-A0A5E8VKA8-F1
#
_entry.id   AF-A0A5E8VKA8-F1
#
_cell.length_a   1.000
_cell.length_b   1.000
_cell.length_c   1.000
_cell.angle_alpha   90.00
_cell.angle_beta   90.00
_cell.angle_gamma   90.00
#
_symmetry.space_group_name_H-M   'P 1'
#
loop_
_entity.id
_entity.type
_entity.pdbx_description
1 polymer ?
#
loop_
_entity_poly.entity_id
_entity_poly.type
_entity_poly.pdbx_seq_one_letter_code
_entity_poly.pdbx_strand_id
1 'polypeptide(L)' 'MRCPYCQAGTGEGALVCASCGRDIAVPATLIAERDDLLRKRQELRDELKRARDEAEAFMRRRHSR' A
#
# COMPACT_ATOMS: atom_id res chain seq x y z
N MET A 1 -20.98 -3.59 -2.95
CA MET A 1 -19.83 -3.85 -2.03
C MET A 1 -20.31 -4.62 -0.81
N ARG A 2 -19.43 -5.10 0.08
CA ARG A 2 -19.83 -5.71 1.37
C ARG A 2 -19.37 -4.81 2.51
N CYS A 3 -20.19 -4.68 3.54
CA CYS A 3 -19.79 -4.01 4.78
C CYS A 3 -18.57 -4.73 5.39
N PRO A 4 -17.48 -4.03 5.72
CA PRO A 4 -16.29 -4.66 6.29
C PRO A 4 -16.51 -5.19 7.73
N TYR A 5 -17.59 -4.76 8.39
CA TYR A 5 -17.89 -5.14 9.78
C TYR A 5 -18.86 -6.32 9.87
N CYS A 6 -20.03 -6.24 9.23
CA CYS A 6 -21.06 -7.27 9.32
C CYS A 6 -21.24 -8.10 8.04
N GLN A 7 -20.46 -7.82 6.99
CA GLN A 7 -20.46 -8.52 5.69
C GLN A 7 -21.77 -8.44 4.88
N ALA A 8 -22.79 -7.72 5.37
CA ALA A 8 -24.01 -7.45 4.62
C ALA A 8 -23.70 -6.74 3.29
N GLY A 9 -24.52 -7.03 2.27
CA GLY A 9 -24.46 -6.32 0.99
C GLY A 9 -24.75 -4.83 1.19
N THR A 10 -23.90 -3.99 0.61
CA THR A 10 -24.05 -2.53 0.65
C THR A 10 -24.02 -1.97 -0.77
N GLY A 11 -24.89 -0.98 -1.00
CA GLY A 11 -24.94 -0.24 -2.26
C GLY A 11 -23.60 0.45 -2.54
N GLU A 12 -23.32 0.68 -3.82
CA GLU A 12 -22.15 1.46 -4.23
C GLU A 12 -22.28 2.90 -3.72
N GLY A 13 -21.18 3.46 -3.19
CA GLY A 13 -21.18 4.80 -2.59
C GLY A 13 -21.88 4.91 -1.23
N ALA A 14 -22.36 3.82 -0.63
CA ALA A 14 -22.97 3.87 0.70
C ALA A 14 -21.98 4.38 1.76
N LEU A 15 -22.36 5.43 2.49
CA LEU A 15 -21.54 6.00 3.56
C LEU A 15 -21.66 5.24 4.87
N VAL A 16 -22.85 4.68 5.13
CA VAL A 16 -23.21 3.95 6.35
C VAL A 16 -23.83 2.61 5.97
N CYS A 17 -23.52 1.56 6.72
CA CYS A 17 -24.16 0.26 6.54
C CYS A 17 -25.58 0.27 7.12
N ALA A 18 -26.60 0.04 6.30
CA ALA A 18 -27.99 -0.05 6.74
C ALA A 18 -28.26 -1.23 7.70
N SER A 19 -27.42 -2.26 7.71
CA SER A 19 -27.60 -3.45 8.56
C SER A 19 -26.99 -3.29 9.95
N CYS A 20 -25.83 -2.65 10.09
CA CYS A 20 -25.14 -2.54 11.38
C CYS A 20 -24.91 -1.10 11.87
N GLY A 21 -25.32 -0.10 11.09
CA GLY A 21 -25.25 1.33 11.45
C GLY A 21 -23.85 1.94 11.46
N ARG A 22 -22.81 1.21 11.08
CA ARG A 22 -21.42 1.72 11.06
C ARG A 22 -21.12 2.50 9.79
N ASP A 23 -20.29 3.53 9.93
CA ASP A 23 -19.68 4.24 8.80
C ASP A 23 -18.75 3.29 8.03
N ILE A 24 -18.94 3.22 6.72
CA ILE A 24 -18.21 2.34 5.80
C ILE A 24 -17.58 3.09 4.62
N ALA A 25 -17.84 4.40 4.48
CA ALA A 25 -17.14 5.23 3.52
C ALA A 25 -15.69 5.44 3.96
N VAL A 26 -14.79 5.27 3.00
CA VAL A 26 -13.39 5.67 3.15
C VAL A 26 -13.23 7.06 2.53
N PRO A 27 -12.85 8.09 3.29
CA PRO A 27 -12.58 9.42 2.77
C PRO A 27 -11.58 9.40 1.60
N ALA A 28 -11.87 10.18 0.56
CA ALA A 28 -11.02 10.25 -0.64
C ALA A 28 -9.58 10.68 -0.31
N THR A 29 -9.39 11.50 0.72
CA THR A 29 -8.07 11.91 1.22
C THR A 29 -7.25 10.73 1.72
N LEU A 30 -7.85 9.78 2.44
CA LEU A 30 -7.16 8.57 2.92
C LEU A 30 -6.81 7.62 1.77
N ILE A 31 -7.64 7.57 0.74
CA ILE A 31 -7.33 6.80 -0.48
C ILE A 31 -6.10 7.40 -1.18
N ALA A 32 -6.09 8.73 -1.36
CA ALA A 32 -4.96 9.44 -1.96
C ALA A 32 -3.67 9.27 -1.14
N GLU A 33 -3.76 9.40 0.19
CA GLU A 33 -2.62 9.20 1.08
C GLU A 33 -2.06 7.77 1.00
N ARG A 34 -2.94 6.76 0.99
CA ARG A 34 -2.54 5.36 0.78
C ARG A 34 -1.79 5.19 -0.54
N ASP A 35 -2.31 5.77 -1.61
CA ASP A 35 -1.71 5.64 -2.94
C ASP A 35 -0.34 6.31 -3.01
N ASP A 36 -0.18 7.48 -2.36
CA ASP A 36 1.11 8.15 -2.20
C ASP A 36 2.11 7.31 -1.40
N LEU A 37 1.67 6.70 -0.30
CA LEU A 37 2.51 5.81 0.50
C LEU A 37 2.94 4.56 -0.29
N LEU A 38 2.07 4.00 -1.12
CA LEU A 38 2.40 2.88 -1.98
C LEU A 38 3.47 3.25 -3.01
N ARG A 39 3.39 4.45 -3.61
CA ARG A 39 4.40 4.98 -4.54
C ARG A 39 5.75 5.16 -3.85
N LYS A 40 5.78 5.87 -2.72
CA LYS A 40 7.01 6.07 -1.92
C LYS A 40 7.66 4.75 -1.52
N ARG A 41 6.85 3.78 -1.09
CA ARG A 41 7.34 2.43 -0.75
C ARG A 41 7.99 1.74 -1.95
N GLN A 42 7.40 1.88 -3.15
CA GLN A 42 7.96 1.28 -4.35
C GLN A 42 9.31 1.91 -4.72
N GLU A 43 9.39 3.24 -4.70
CA GLU A 43 10.63 3.99 -4.95
C GLU A 43 11.77 3.55 -4.01
N LEU A 44 11.48 3.45 -2.71
CA LEU A 44 12.44 3.00 -1.71
C LEU A 44 12.89 1.55 -1.92
N ARG A 45 11.99 0.66 -2.37
CA ARG A 45 12.36 -0.74 -2.68
C ARG A 45 13.30 -0.82 -3.88
N ASP A 46 13.06 0.01 -4.89
CA ASP A 46 13.91 0.05 -6.08
C ASP A 46 15.29 0.64 -5.75
N GLU A 47 15.35 1.68 -4.91
CA GLU A 47 16.61 2.24 -4.41
C GLU A 47 17.40 1.23 -3.58
N LEU A 48 16.74 0.54 -2.64
CA LEU A 48 17.37 -0.49 -1.83
C LEU A 48 17.94 -1.63 -2.69
N LYS A 49 17.22 -2.03 -3.75
CA LYS A 49 17.69 -3.04 -4.68
C LYS A 49 18.98 -2.60 -5.38
N ARG A 50 18.99 -1.38 -5.95
CA ARG A 50 20.18 -0.83 -6.62
C ARG A 50 21.39 -0.77 -5.67
N ALA A 51 21.19 -0.24 -4.47
CA ALA A 51 22.26 -0.15 -3.47
C ALA A 51 22.83 -1.52 -3.07
N ARG A 52 21.97 -2.54 -2.96
CA ARG A 52 22.42 -3.92 -2.72
C ARG A 52 23.24 -4.47 -3.89
N ASP A 53 22.75 -4.31 -5.11
CA ASP A 53 23.43 -4.78 -6.31
C ASP A 53 24.82 -4.12 -6.45
N GLU A 54 24.92 -2.82 -6.18
CA GLU A 54 26.17 -2.06 -6.17
C GLU A 54 27.15 -2.56 -5.09
N ALA A 55 26.66 -2.77 -3.86
CA ALA A 55 27.46 -3.29 -2.77
C ALA A 55 27.99 -4.71 -3.08
N GLU A 56 27.15 -5.58 -3.64
CA GLU A 56 27.57 -6.91 -4.06
C GLU A 56 28.64 -6.84 -5.16
N ALA A 57 28.45 -5.98 -6.16
CA ALA A 57 29.45 -5.80 -7.23
C ALA A 57 30.79 -5.31 -6.68
N PHE A 58 30.78 -4.36 -5.74
CA PHE A 58 31.98 -3.90 -5.05
C PHE A 58 32.67 -5.02 -4.28
N MET A 59 31.91 -5.80 -3.50
CA MET A 59 32.44 -6.92 -2.72
C MET A 59 33.05 -8.00 -3.60
N ARG A 60 32.42 -8.33 -4.75
CA ARG A 60 32.97 -9.29 -5.72
C ARG A 60 34.29 -8.80 -6.32
N ARG A 61 34.37 -7.53 -6.74
CA ARG A 61 35.62 -6.93 -7.26
C ARG A 61 36.75 -6.94 -6.25
N ARG A 62 36.44 -6.78 -4.96
CA ARG A 62 37.42 -6.84 -3.86
C ARG A 62 37.97 -8.25 -3.66
N HIS A 63 37.15 -9.29 -3.78
CA HIS A 63 37.58 -10.68 -3.60
C HIS A 63 38.33 -11.26 -4.82
N SER A 64 38.19 -10.64 -5.99
CA SER A 64 38.90 -11.05 -7.22
C SER A 64 40.29 -10.40 -7.40
N ARG A 65 40.73 -9.56 -6.46
CA ARG A 65 42.07 -8.97 -6.39
C ARG A 65 42.84 -9.59 -5.24
#